data_AF-A0A9E5AP97-F1
#
_entry.id   AF-A0A9E5AP97-F1
#
_cell.length_a   1.000
_cell.length_b   1.000
_cell.length_c   1.000
_cell.angle_alpha   90.00
_cell.angle_beta   90.00
_cell.angle_gamma   90.00
#
_symmetry.space_group_name_H-M   'P 1'
#
loop_
_entity.id
_entity.type
_entity.pdbx_description
1 polymer ?
#
loop_
_entity_poly.entity_id
_entity_poly.type
_entity_poly.pdbx_seq_one_letter_code
_entity_poly.pdbx_strand_id
1 'polypeptide(L)'
;MTSTLENTLNDDLKTAMRASADVAKLAIRAIKTDIMKKRTAKAGVEITDELVQDTIRAYVKMLQGSVDELVGGGAAPDEANIVQMLAEIAFLDRYLPKLADEAQTAAIVQAVLTANAITDPKMAGRAIGLVMKDNKGNVDPGLVAKAVRAALGA
;
A
#
# COMPACT_ATOMS: atom_id res chain seq x y z
N MET A 1 -7.18 16.57 -12.94
CA MET A 1 -6.29 15.71 -13.72
C MET A 1 -6.77 14.27 -13.55
N THR A 2 -6.86 13.51 -14.64
CA THR A 2 -7.37 12.13 -14.61
C THR A 2 -6.27 11.21 -14.09
N SER A 3 -6.55 10.40 -13.06
CA SER A 3 -5.62 9.36 -12.60
C SER A 3 -5.39 8.33 -13.71
N THR A 4 -4.12 8.13 -14.09
CA THR A 4 -3.73 7.09 -15.06
C THR A 4 -4.01 5.70 -14.50
N LEU A 5 -3.80 5.53 -13.18
CA LEU A 5 -4.05 4.27 -12.51
C LEU A 5 -5.55 3.94 -12.40
N GLU A 6 -6.40 4.94 -12.14
CA GLU A 6 -7.86 4.75 -12.18
C GLU A 6 -8.34 4.31 -13.57
N ASN A 7 -7.82 4.91 -14.64
CA ASN A 7 -8.13 4.48 -16.00
C ASN A 7 -7.71 3.04 -16.27
N THR A 8 -6.50 2.67 -15.84
CA THR A 8 -5.97 1.30 -15.96
C THR A 8 -6.89 0.30 -15.26
N LEU A 9 -7.29 0.57 -14.01
CA LEU A 9 -8.25 -0.27 -13.28
C LEU A 9 -9.61 -0.39 -13.99
N ASN A 10 -10.09 0.70 -14.60
CA ASN A 10 -11.34 0.67 -15.35
C ASN A 10 -11.27 -0.22 -16.59
N ASP A 11 -10.15 -0.19 -17.32
CA ASP A 11 -9.97 -1.01 -18.50
C ASP A 11 -9.74 -2.48 -18.13
N ASP A 12 -8.99 -2.74 -17.07
CA ASP A 12 -8.80 -4.09 -16.53
C ASP A 12 -10.10 -4.68 -16.01
N LEU A 13 -11.00 -3.88 -15.42
CA LEU A 13 -12.33 -4.34 -15.02
C LEU A 13 -13.15 -4.79 -16.24
N LYS A 14 -13.12 -4.04 -17.34
CA LYS A 14 -13.81 -4.45 -18.59
C LYS A 14 -13.24 -5.77 -19.11
N THR A 15 -11.92 -5.92 -19.08
CA THR A 15 -11.24 -7.15 -19.50
C THR A 15 -11.61 -8.32 -18.59
N ALA A 16 -11.58 -8.14 -17.27
CA ALA A 16 -11.99 -9.14 -16.29
C ALA A 16 -13.45 -9.56 -16.43
N MET A 17 -14.34 -8.63 -16.80
CA MET A 17 -15.75 -8.92 -17.09
C MET A 17 -15.91 -9.82 -18.32
N ARG A 18 -15.15 -9.58 -19.39
CA ARG A 18 -15.20 -10.42 -20.61
C ARG A 18 -14.59 -11.79 -20.39
N ALA A 19 -13.52 -11.87 -19.59
CA ALA A 19 -12.81 -13.10 -19.29
C ALA A 19 -13.43 -13.91 -18.14
N SER A 20 -14.53 -13.45 -17.53
CA SER A 20 -15.13 -14.04 -16.33
C SER A 20 -14.13 -14.24 -15.18
N ALA A 21 -13.16 -13.32 -15.03
CA ALA A 21 -12.16 -13.39 -13.98
C ALA A 21 -12.72 -12.84 -12.65
N ASP A 22 -13.26 -13.72 -11.81
CA ASP A 22 -13.99 -13.33 -10.59
C ASP A 22 -13.15 -12.56 -9.58
N VAL A 23 -11.93 -13.04 -9.28
CA VAL A 23 -10.98 -12.37 -8.36
C VAL A 23 -10.71 -10.93 -8.80
N ALA A 24 -10.40 -10.75 -10.09
CA ALA A 24 -10.12 -9.44 -10.67
C ALA A 24 -11.34 -8.51 -10.61
N LYS A 25 -12.53 -9.02 -10.96
CA LYS A 25 -13.78 -8.26 -10.89
C LYS A 25 -14.08 -7.80 -9.46
N LEU A 26 -13.92 -8.68 -8.48
CA LEU A 26 -14.23 -8.40 -7.09
C LEU A 26 -13.27 -7.35 -6.53
N ALA A 27 -11.96 -7.60 -6.66
CA ALA A 27 -10.91 -6.70 -6.16
C ALA A 27 -11.04 -5.30 -6.76
N ILE A 28 -11.15 -5.17 -8.10
CA ILE A 28 -11.25 -3.84 -8.72
C ILE A 28 -12.53 -3.11 -8.29
N ARG A 29 -13.67 -3.81 -8.16
CA ARG A 29 -14.92 -3.18 -7.71
C ARG A 29 -14.84 -2.70 -6.27
N ALA A 30 -14.18 -3.46 -5.40
CA ALA A 30 -13.93 -3.04 -4.02
C ALA A 30 -13.09 -1.75 -3.98
N ILE A 31 -11.98 -1.71 -4.72
CA ILE A 31 -11.13 -0.51 -4.81
C ILE A 31 -11.91 0.70 -5.33
N LYS A 32 -12.68 0.54 -6.41
CA LYS A 32 -13.52 1.62 -6.96
C LYS A 32 -14.55 2.11 -5.95
N THR A 33 -15.15 1.20 -5.18
CA THR A 33 -16.10 1.55 -4.13
C THR A 33 -15.44 2.39 -3.05
N ASP A 34 -14.23 2.02 -2.61
CA ASP A 34 -13.51 2.76 -1.58
C ASP A 34 -12.98 4.11 -2.06
N ILE A 35 -12.54 4.22 -3.32
CA ILE A 35 -12.22 5.52 -3.95
C ILE A 35 -13.45 6.43 -3.93
N MET A 36 -14.61 5.89 -4.31
CA MET A 36 -15.87 6.64 -4.32
C MET A 36 -16.28 7.09 -2.91
N LYS A 37 -16.15 6.21 -1.90
CA LYS A 37 -16.39 6.58 -0.49
C LYS A 37 -15.50 7.73 -0.05
N LYS A 38 -14.20 7.69 -0.36
CA LYS A 38 -13.24 8.76 -0.04
C LYS A 38 -13.64 10.08 -0.72
N ARG A 39 -14.08 10.01 -1.98
CA ARG A 39 -14.54 11.18 -2.74
C ARG A 39 -15.81 11.80 -2.15
N THR A 40 -16.75 10.98 -1.67
CA THR A 40 -18.00 11.46 -1.08
C THR A 40 -17.83 11.94 0.36
N ALA A 41 -16.84 11.43 1.09
CA ALA A 41 -16.60 11.79 2.48
C ALA A 41 -16.05 13.22 2.65
N LYS A 42 -15.38 13.77 1.62
CA LYS A 42 -14.82 15.12 1.64
C LYS A 42 -14.94 15.80 0.29
N ALA A 43 -15.54 16.99 0.27
CA ALA A 43 -15.64 17.80 -0.95
C ALA A 43 -14.23 18.16 -1.48
N GLY A 44 -14.06 18.12 -2.80
CA GLY A 44 -12.81 18.50 -3.47
C GLY A 44 -11.71 17.44 -3.45
N VAL A 45 -12.00 16.19 -3.07
CA VAL A 45 -11.03 15.09 -3.23
C VAL A 45 -10.84 14.79 -4.72
N GLU A 46 -9.64 15.06 -5.21
CA GLU A 46 -9.19 14.67 -6.54
C GLU A 46 -8.72 13.21 -6.54
N ILE A 47 -9.08 12.46 -7.59
CA ILE A 47 -8.61 11.09 -7.76
C ILE A 47 -7.25 11.16 -8.43
N THR A 48 -6.20 11.15 -7.62
CA THR A 48 -4.80 11.08 -8.06
C THR A 48 -4.31 9.63 -8.02
N ASP A 49 -3.24 9.32 -8.76
CA ASP A 49 -2.63 7.97 -8.70
C ASP A 49 -2.20 7.61 -7.27
N GLU A 50 -1.73 8.60 -6.50
CA GLU A 50 -1.39 8.42 -5.09
C GLU A 50 -2.61 8.02 -4.26
N LEU A 51 -3.77 8.68 -4.44
CA LEU A 51 -5.01 8.32 -3.75
C LEU A 51 -5.45 6.90 -4.11
N VAL A 52 -5.33 6.51 -5.38
CA VAL A 52 -5.67 5.16 -5.84
C VAL A 52 -4.75 4.13 -5.19
N GLN A 53 -3.42 4.34 -5.22
CA GLN A 53 -2.45 3.46 -4.57
C GLN A 53 -2.68 3.36 -3.05
N ASP A 54 -2.93 4.48 -2.37
CA ASP A 54 -3.24 4.50 -0.93
C ASP A 54 -4.54 3.74 -0.63
N THR A 55 -5.50 3.75 -1.56
CA THR A 55 -6.74 2.96 -1.43
C THR A 55 -6.46 1.47 -1.60
N ILE A 56 -5.66 1.10 -2.60
CA ILE A 56 -5.24 -0.29 -2.82
C ILE A 56 -4.48 -0.82 -1.60
N ARG A 57 -3.49 -0.07 -1.10
CA ARG A 57 -2.72 -0.44 0.10
C ARG A 57 -3.60 -0.65 1.33
N ALA A 58 -4.56 0.25 1.56
CA ALA A 58 -5.48 0.12 2.69
C ALA A 58 -6.36 -1.13 2.58
N TYR A 59 -6.86 -1.44 1.39
CA TYR A 59 -7.66 -2.63 1.15
C TYR A 59 -6.85 -3.92 1.27
N VAL A 60 -5.64 -3.98 0.72
CA VAL A 60 -4.71 -5.11 0.90
C VAL A 60 -4.42 -5.36 2.37
N LYS A 61 -4.14 -4.31 3.16
CA LYS A 61 -3.90 -4.43 4.59
C LYS A 61 -5.11 -4.96 5.35
N MET A 62 -6.32 -4.53 4.97
CA MET A 62 -7.57 -5.06 5.54
C MET A 62 -7.70 -6.56 5.24
N LEU A 63 -7.47 -6.98 3.99
CA LEU A 63 -7.52 -8.39 3.62
C LEU A 63 -6.49 -9.23 4.39
N GLN A 64 -5.26 -8.74 4.53
CA GLN A 64 -4.22 -9.41 5.31
C GLN A 64 -4.64 -9.61 6.77
N GLY A 65 -5.16 -8.56 7.42
CA GLY A 65 -5.65 -8.66 8.80
C GLY A 65 -6.79 -9.67 8.93
N SER A 66 -7.73 -9.69 7.99
CA SER A 66 -8.83 -10.66 7.98
C SER A 66 -8.36 -12.10 7.70
N VAL A 67 -7.32 -12.29 6.88
CA VAL A 67 -6.68 -13.62 6.70
C VAL A 67 -6.05 -14.07 8.02
N ASP A 68 -5.30 -13.20 8.69
CA ASP A 68 -4.66 -13.51 9.98
C ASP A 68 -5.71 -13.87 11.05
N GLU A 69 -6.82 -13.14 11.10
CA GLU A 69 -7.95 -13.42 11.99
C GLU A 69 -8.60 -14.79 11.71
N LEU A 70 -8.83 -15.12 10.43
CA LEU A 70 -9.42 -16.40 10.03
C LEU A 70 -8.49 -17.59 10.33
N VAL A 71 -7.18 -17.42 10.15
CA VAL A 71 -6.18 -18.45 10.45
C VAL A 71 -5.98 -18.61 11.97
N GLY A 72 -6.01 -17.52 12.73
CA GLY A 72 -5.79 -17.52 14.19
C GLY A 72 -7.02 -17.84 15.04
N GLY A 73 -8.23 -17.77 14.47
CA GLY A 73 -9.51 -17.75 15.21
C GLY A 73 -10.02 -19.07 15.80
N GLY A 74 -9.30 -20.19 15.65
CA GLY A 74 -9.64 -21.47 16.29
C GLY A 74 -10.92 -22.17 15.80
N ALA A 75 -11.74 -21.52 14.95
CA ALA A 75 -12.80 -22.17 14.20
C ALA A 75 -12.22 -22.96 13.00
N ALA A 76 -13.01 -23.87 12.42
CA ALA A 76 -12.63 -24.52 11.18
C ALA A 76 -12.34 -23.44 10.12
N PRO A 77 -11.12 -23.40 9.53
CA PRO A 77 -10.73 -22.32 8.65
C PRO A 77 -11.63 -22.30 7.41
N ASP A 78 -12.16 -21.12 7.10
CA ASP A 78 -12.86 -20.89 5.84
C ASP A 78 -11.84 -20.78 4.70
N GLU A 79 -11.33 -21.96 4.30
CA GLU A 79 -10.22 -22.09 3.35
C GLU A 79 -10.54 -21.44 2.01
N ALA A 80 -11.79 -21.50 1.56
CA ALA A 80 -12.23 -20.86 0.33
C ALA A 80 -12.11 -19.34 0.41
N ASN A 81 -12.55 -18.73 1.51
CA ASN A 81 -12.42 -17.28 1.71
C ASN A 81 -10.95 -16.86 1.86
N ILE A 82 -10.14 -17.63 2.60
CA ILE A 82 -8.70 -17.34 2.74
C ILE A 82 -8.01 -17.36 1.36
N VAL A 83 -8.25 -18.40 0.56
CA VAL A 83 -7.67 -18.52 -0.79
C VAL A 83 -8.13 -17.37 -1.69
N GLN A 84 -9.40 -16.99 -1.63
CA GLN A 84 -9.92 -15.86 -2.40
C GLN A 84 -9.22 -14.55 -2.02
N MET A 85 -9.11 -14.25 -0.72
CA MET A 85 -8.49 -13.04 -0.22
C MET A 85 -6.99 -12.95 -0.57
N LEU A 86 -6.27 -14.08 -0.46
CA LEU A 86 -4.87 -14.17 -0.91
C LEU A 86 -4.74 -13.93 -2.41
N ALA A 87 -5.68 -14.44 -3.22
CA ALA A 87 -5.71 -14.18 -4.66
C ALA A 87 -6.01 -12.71 -4.98
N GLU A 88 -6.89 -12.05 -4.22
CA GLU A 88 -7.17 -10.61 -4.35
C GLU A 88 -5.94 -9.76 -3.99
N ILE A 89 -5.24 -10.10 -2.90
CA ILE A 89 -3.97 -9.46 -2.51
C ILE A 89 -2.96 -9.56 -3.66
N ALA A 90 -2.68 -10.77 -4.13
CA ALA A 90 -1.72 -11.00 -5.21
C ALA A 90 -2.11 -10.29 -6.52
N PHE A 91 -3.42 -10.22 -6.81
CA PHE A 91 -3.93 -9.47 -7.96
C PHE A 91 -3.66 -7.97 -7.83
N LEU A 92 -3.93 -7.39 -6.66
CA LEU A 92 -3.83 -5.97 -6.38
C LEU A 92 -2.40 -5.45 -6.24
N ASP A 93 -1.48 -6.28 -5.75
CA ASP A 93 -0.05 -5.94 -5.63
C ASP A 93 0.58 -5.54 -6.97
N ARG A 94 0.02 -5.99 -8.09
CA ARG A 94 0.47 -5.62 -9.44
C ARG A 94 0.23 -4.16 -9.81
N TYR A 95 -0.66 -3.47 -9.09
CA TYR A 95 -0.95 -2.04 -9.25
C TYR A 95 -0.17 -1.15 -8.29
N LEU A 96 0.59 -1.76 -7.36
CA LEU A 96 1.42 -1.03 -6.42
C LEU A 96 2.86 -0.97 -6.94
N PRO A 97 3.57 0.14 -6.73
CA PRO A 97 5.01 0.17 -6.91
C PRO A 97 5.65 -0.92 -6.03
N LYS A 98 6.68 -1.59 -6.55
CA LYS A 98 7.51 -2.46 -5.71
C LYS A 98 8.15 -1.59 -4.63
N LEU A 99 7.88 -1.95 -3.38
CA LEU A 99 8.56 -1.33 -2.25
C LEU A 99 10.05 -1.69 -2.31
N ALA A 100 10.87 -0.73 -1.91
CA ALA A 100 12.27 -0.94 -1.63
C ALA A 100 12.42 -2.05 -0.58
N ASP A 101 13.35 -2.97 -0.82
CA ASP A 101 13.72 -3.96 0.19
C ASP A 101 14.45 -3.31 1.38
N GLU A 102 14.85 -4.12 2.37
CA GLU A 102 15.52 -3.61 3.57
C GLU A 102 16.85 -2.90 3.25
N ALA A 103 17.63 -3.41 2.27
CA ALA A 103 18.91 -2.83 1.90
C ALA A 103 18.74 -1.52 1.13
N GLN A 104 17.80 -1.49 0.17
CA GLN A 104 17.43 -0.29 -0.58
C GLN A 104 16.85 0.77 0.35
N THR A 105 15.99 0.38 1.30
CA THR A 105 15.43 1.30 2.31
C THR A 105 16.52 1.88 3.19
N ALA A 106 17.47 1.07 3.65
CA ALA A 106 18.61 1.55 4.44
C ALA A 106 19.48 2.55 3.65
N ALA A 107 19.71 2.29 2.37
CA ALA A 107 20.46 3.21 1.50
C ALA A 107 19.73 4.56 1.32
N ILE A 108 18.41 4.53 1.08
CA ILE A 108 17.58 5.75 0.98
C ILE A 108 17.66 6.54 2.30
N VAL A 109 17.51 5.87 3.44
CA VAL A 109 17.60 6.49 4.76
C VAL A 109 18.96 7.15 4.97
N GLN A 110 20.06 6.45 4.68
CA GLN A 110 21.41 7.01 4.82
C GLN A 110 21.64 8.24 3.94
N ALA A 111 21.15 8.22 2.70
CA ALA A 111 21.24 9.36 1.81
C ALA A 111 20.50 10.58 2.38
N VAL A 112 19.30 10.39 2.91
CA VAL A 112 18.49 11.47 3.51
C VAL A 112 19.15 12.01 4.79
N LEU A 113 19.65 11.14 5.67
CA LEU A 113 20.36 11.56 6.88
C LEU A 113 21.60 12.39 6.55
N THR A 114 22.41 11.92 5.59
CA THR A 114 23.62 12.60 5.14
C THR A 114 23.30 13.96 4.52
N ALA A 115 22.34 14.01 3.60
CA ALA A 115 21.94 15.25 2.91
C ALA A 115 21.40 16.33 3.86
N ASN A 116 20.86 15.92 5.02
CA ASN A 116 20.30 16.83 6.02
C ASN A 116 21.17 16.98 7.28
N ALA A 117 22.39 16.41 7.27
CA ALA A 117 23.31 16.38 8.40
C ALA A 117 22.65 15.93 9.73
N ILE A 118 21.77 14.92 9.65
CA ILE A 118 21.06 14.39 10.83
C ILE A 118 21.89 13.27 11.46
N THR A 119 22.39 13.51 12.66
CA THR A 119 23.16 12.54 13.46
C THR A 119 22.61 12.32 14.87
N ASP A 120 21.65 13.13 15.32
CA ASP A 120 21.08 13.05 16.67
C ASP A 120 19.87 12.09 16.70
N PRO A 121 19.87 11.04 17.55
CA PRO A 121 18.71 10.17 17.82
C PRO A 121 17.39 10.92 18.04
N LYS A 122 17.43 12.10 18.68
CA LYS A 122 16.24 12.92 18.96
C LYS A 122 15.55 13.41 17.68
N MET A 123 16.27 13.42 16.57
CA MET A 123 15.79 13.85 15.26
C MET A 123 15.22 12.69 14.43
N ALA A 124 15.11 11.47 14.98
CA ALA A 124 14.58 10.30 14.27
C ALA A 124 13.18 10.57 13.66
N GLY A 125 12.28 11.22 14.39
CA GLY A 125 10.95 11.58 13.87
C GLY A 125 11.01 12.51 12.66
N ARG A 126 11.93 13.49 12.67
CA ARG A 126 12.16 14.39 11.54
C ARG A 126 12.78 13.64 10.36
N ALA A 127 13.74 12.76 10.61
CA ALA A 127 14.37 11.94 9.57
C ALA A 127 13.36 11.04 8.85
N ILE A 128 12.48 10.36 9.60
CA ILE A 128 11.38 9.56 9.04
C ILE A 128 10.49 10.43 8.15
N GLY A 129 10.08 11.62 8.63
CA GLY A 129 9.26 12.54 7.85
C GLY A 129 9.91 12.98 6.53
N LEU A 130 11.23 13.23 6.53
CA LEU A 130 11.99 13.59 5.33
C LEU A 130 12.08 12.43 4.34
N VAL A 131 12.36 11.21 4.81
CA VAL A 131 12.40 10.02 3.94
C VAL A 131 11.04 9.79 3.29
N MET A 132 9.96 9.87 4.08
CA MET A 132 8.61 9.63 3.60
C MET A 132 8.11 10.69 2.63
N LYS A 133 8.61 11.94 2.69
CA LYS A 133 8.16 13.03 1.83
C LYS A 133 8.32 12.70 0.34
N ASP A 134 9.47 12.14 -0.04
CA ASP A 134 9.81 11.92 -1.45
C ASP A 134 9.74 10.42 -1.85
N ASN A 135 9.58 9.52 -0.87
CA ASN A 135 9.55 8.08 -1.10
C ASN A 135 8.22 7.42 -0.69
N LYS A 136 7.17 8.20 -0.40
CA LYS A 136 5.87 7.65 -0.03
C LYS A 136 5.37 6.67 -1.10
N GLY A 137 5.02 5.46 -0.68
CA GLY A 137 4.57 4.40 -1.58
C GLY A 137 5.69 3.62 -2.28
N ASN A 138 6.95 4.03 -2.15
CA ASN A 138 8.14 3.31 -2.61
C ASN A 138 8.91 2.64 -1.47
N VAL A 139 8.65 2.99 -0.21
CA VAL A 139 9.29 2.39 0.98
C VAL A 139 8.25 1.99 2.01
N ASP A 140 8.51 0.91 2.76
CA ASP A 140 7.68 0.53 3.90
C ASP A 140 7.96 1.46 5.10
N PRO A 141 6.94 2.12 5.69
CA PRO A 141 7.14 3.02 6.82
C PRO A 141 7.75 2.34 8.05
N GLY A 142 7.47 1.06 8.27
CA GLY A 142 8.05 0.26 9.35
C GLY A 142 9.54 0.04 9.15
N LEU A 143 9.96 -0.37 7.94
CA LEU A 143 11.36 -0.51 7.56
C LEU A 143 12.10 0.83 7.62
N VAL A 144 11.50 1.93 7.18
CA VAL A 144 12.09 3.27 7.32
C VAL A 144 12.33 3.59 8.79
N ALA A 145 11.33 3.38 9.66
CA ALA A 145 11.46 3.68 11.08
C ALA A 145 12.49 2.79 11.77
N LYS A 146 12.62 1.52 11.36
CA LYS A 146 13.66 0.60 11.84
C LYS A 146 15.06 1.06 11.38
N ALA A 147 15.21 1.37 10.09
CA ALA A 147 16.48 1.79 9.49
C ALA A 147 16.97 3.13 10.05
N VAL A 148 16.10 4.11 10.28
CA VAL A 148 16.45 5.39 10.90
C VAL A 148 16.96 5.19 12.33
N ARG A 149 16.26 4.37 13.13
CA ARG A 149 16.69 4.06 14.50
C ARG A 149 18.04 3.36 14.52
N ALA A 150 18.22 2.36 13.67
CA ALA A 150 19.49 1.65 13.53
C ALA A 150 20.63 2.59 13.11
N ALA A 151 20.40 3.50 12.16
CA ALA A 151 21.42 4.44 11.68
C ALA A 151 21.81 5.50 12.72
N LEU A 152 20.88 5.91 13.57
CA LEU A 152 21.12 6.91 14.63
C LEU A 152 21.51 6.30 15.97
N GLY A 153 21.45 4.97 16.13
CA GLY A 153 21.71 4.29 17.41
C GLY A 153 20.61 4.52 18.46
N ALA A 154 19.35 4.67 18.02
CA ALA A 154 18.18 4.96 18.83
C ALA A 154 17.32 3.72 19.13
#